data_AF-A0A9X8VES2-F1
#
_entry.id   AF-A0A9X8VES2-F1
#
_cell.length_a   1.000
_cell.length_b   1.000
_cell.length_c   1.000
_cell.angle_alpha   90.00
_cell.angle_beta   90.00
_cell.angle_gamma   90.00
#
_symmetry.space_group_name_H-M   'P 1'
#
loop_
_entity.id
_entity.type
_entity.pdbx_description
1 polymer ?
#
loop_
_entity_poly.entity_id
_entity_poly.type
_entity_poly.pdbx_seq_one_letter_code
_entity_poly.pdbx_strand_id
1 'polypeptide(L)'
;LDGFSFEAITRRIADIYRALRHGLSPAASPFTPFGKVVEEFQQWQTSPARRRAAEFWQQHLRDLPSPLSLSTESREVEPGARPLKQALVLPESLFDEALR
;
A
#
# COMPACT_ATOMS: atom_id res chain seq x y z
N LEU A 1 3.90 -4.61 -6.05
CA LEU A 1 2.73 -3.73 -6.23
C LEU A 1 1.99 -3.72 -4.91
N ASP A 2 1.68 -2.55 -4.39
CA ASP A 2 0.85 -2.40 -3.19
C ASP A 2 -0.64 -2.42 -3.56
N GLY A 3 -1.50 -2.35 -2.53
CA GLY A 3 -2.96 -2.35 -2.74
C GLY A 3 -3.45 -1.17 -3.60
N PHE A 4 -2.78 -0.02 -3.51
CA PHE A 4 -3.11 1.16 -4.30
C PHE A 4 -2.77 0.99 -5.80
N SER A 5 -1.55 0.53 -6.09
CA SER A 5 -1.06 0.37 -7.46
C SER A 5 -1.79 -0.75 -8.22
N PHE A 6 -2.23 -1.80 -7.52
CA PHE A 6 -2.94 -2.92 -8.13
C PHE A 6 -4.29 -2.49 -8.73
N GLU A 7 -5.04 -1.66 -8.03
CA GLU A 7 -6.32 -1.12 -8.54
C GLU A 7 -6.11 -0.30 -9.81
N ALA A 8 -5.11 0.59 -9.80
CA ALA A 8 -4.79 1.45 -10.93
C ALA A 8 -4.38 0.63 -12.18
N ILE A 9 -3.56 -0.40 -12.00
CA ILE A 9 -3.15 -1.31 -13.08
C ILE A 9 -4.35 -2.11 -13.60
N THR A 10 -5.19 -2.64 -12.71
CA THR A 10 -6.40 -3.39 -13.08
C THR A 10 -7.33 -2.53 -13.94
N ARG A 11 -7.56 -1.28 -13.53
CA ARG A 11 -8.34 -0.30 -14.29
C ARG A 11 -7.73 -0.06 -15.67
N ARG A 12 -6.42 0.16 -15.73
CA ARG A 12 -5.70 0.37 -17.00
C ARG A 12 -5.84 -0.81 -17.96
N ILE A 13 -5.77 -2.04 -17.47
CA ILE A 13 -5.99 -3.25 -18.28
C ILE A 13 -7.40 -3.25 -18.87
N ALA A 14 -8.42 -2.93 -18.06
CA ALA A 14 -9.80 -2.84 -18.54
C ALA A 14 -9.99 -1.75 -19.60
N ASP A 15 -9.34 -0.60 -19.45
CA ASP A 15 -9.40 0.51 -20.41
C ASP A 15 -8.76 0.15 -21.75
N ILE A 16 -7.58 -0.48 -21.72
CA ILE A 16 -6.91 -0.98 -22.93
C ILE A 16 -7.80 -2.01 -23.63
N TYR A 17 -8.33 -2.97 -22.88
CA TYR A 17 -9.22 -4.00 -23.42
C TYR A 17 -10.43 -3.37 -24.11
N ARG A 18 -11.09 -2.40 -23.46
CA ARG A 18 -12.24 -1.69 -24.02
C ARG A 18 -11.90 -0.96 -25.32
N ALA A 19 -10.79 -0.22 -25.36
CA ALA A 19 -10.36 0.49 -26.56
C ALA A 19 -10.16 -0.48 -27.74
N LEU A 20 -9.42 -1.56 -27.52
CA LEU A 20 -9.15 -2.57 -28.55
C LEU A 20 -10.43 -3.27 -29.03
N ARG A 21 -11.38 -3.56 -28.12
CA ARG A 21 -12.68 -4.15 -28.47
C ARG A 21 -13.54 -3.25 -29.35
N HIS A 22 -13.36 -1.93 -29.27
CA HIS A 22 -14.05 -0.96 -30.11
C HIS A 22 -13.25 -0.57 -31.37
N GLY A 23 -12.11 -1.23 -31.65
CA GLY A 23 -11.26 -0.89 -32.79
C GLY A 23 -10.53 0.45 -32.64
N LEU A 24 -10.41 0.95 -31.41
CA LEU A 24 -9.71 2.18 -31.07
C LEU A 24 -8.29 1.89 -30.59
N SER A 25 -7.38 2.83 -30.83
CA SER A 25 -6.05 2.81 -30.22
C SER A 25 -6.16 3.11 -28.72
N PRO A 26 -5.51 2.31 -27.85
CA PRO A 26 -5.45 2.64 -26.42
C PRO A 26 -4.79 4.00 -26.17
N ALA A 27 -5.31 4.75 -25.20
CA ALA A 27 -4.71 6.02 -24.77
C ALA A 27 -3.27 5.80 -24.25
N ALA A 28 -2.47 6.85 -24.15
CA ALA A 28 -1.13 6.77 -23.55
C ALA A 28 -1.16 6.22 -22.11
N SER A 29 -0.03 5.67 -21.65
CA SER A 29 0.08 5.21 -20.26
C SER A 29 -0.07 6.40 -19.32
N PRO A 30 -0.97 6.33 -18.32
CA PRO A 30 -1.10 7.38 -17.31
C PRO A 30 -0.01 7.28 -16.22
N PHE A 31 0.80 6.21 -16.23
CA PHE A 31 1.75 5.93 -15.17
C PHE A 31 3.10 6.61 -15.42
N THR A 32 3.58 7.32 -14.40
CA THR A 32 4.95 7.83 -14.35
C THR A 32 5.94 6.65 -14.41
N PRO A 33 6.98 6.72 -15.27
CA PRO A 33 8.04 5.73 -15.27
C PRO A 33 8.71 5.62 -13.90
N PHE A 34 8.96 4.40 -13.44
CA PHE A 34 9.52 4.19 -12.10
C PHE A 34 10.91 4.83 -11.91
N GLY A 35 11.69 4.98 -12.99
CA GLY A 35 12.96 5.71 -12.94
C GLY A 35 12.84 7.15 -12.45
N LYS A 36 11.73 7.84 -12.77
CA LYS A 36 11.45 9.19 -12.26
C LYS A 36 11.18 9.22 -10.76
N VAL A 37 10.54 8.18 -10.23
CA VAL A 37 10.33 8.02 -8.78
C VAL A 37 11.67 7.77 -8.08
N VAL A 38 12.58 7.00 -8.69
CA VAL A 38 13.93 6.79 -8.16
C VAL A 38 14.72 8.10 -8.14
N GLU A 39 14.69 8.87 -9.23
CA GLU A 39 15.32 10.20 -9.30
C GLU A 39 14.79 11.14 -8.21
N GLU A 40 13.47 11.21 -8.03
CA GLU A 40 12.82 12.00 -6.99
C GLU A 40 13.28 11.58 -5.59
N PHE A 41 13.32 10.27 -5.32
CA PHE A 41 13.76 9.77 -4.02
C PHE A 41 15.23 10.08 -3.74
N GLN A 42 16.11 9.98 -4.74
CA GLN A 42 17.52 10.34 -4.62
C GLN A 42 17.70 11.84 -4.33
N GLN A 43 16.92 12.70 -5.00
CA GLN A 43 16.91 14.15 -4.73
C GLN A 43 16.40 14.45 -3.32
N TRP A 44 15.34 13.78 -2.88
CA TRP A 44 14.83 13.92 -1.53
C TRP A 44 15.87 13.51 -0.48
N GLN A 45 16.62 12.43 -0.72
CA GLN A 45 17.63 11.92 0.22
C GLN A 45 18.75 12.92 0.54
N THR A 46 19.08 13.82 -0.39
CA THR A 46 20.09 14.86 -0.21
C THR A 46 19.48 16.20 0.21
N SER A 47 18.15 16.29 0.29
CA SER A 47 17.43 17.52 0.62
C SER A 47 17.44 17.83 2.13
N PRO A 48 17.24 19.11 2.51
CA PRO A 48 16.99 19.48 3.91
C PRO A 48 15.72 18.86 4.50
N ALA A 49 14.75 18.45 3.66
CA ALA A 49 13.50 17.86 4.11
C ALA A 49 13.71 16.51 4.80
N ARG A 50 14.72 15.73 4.37
CA ARG A 50 15.09 14.47 5.02
C ARG A 50 15.44 14.67 6.48
N ARG A 51 16.26 15.68 6.79
CA ARG A 51 16.70 15.96 8.17
C ARG A 51 15.52 16.36 9.05
N ARG A 52 14.66 17.25 8.55
CA ARG A 52 13.44 17.66 9.27
C ARG A 52 12.50 16.48 9.52
N ALA A 53 12.32 15.59 8.54
CA ALA A 53 11.52 14.40 8.70
C ALA A 53 12.10 13.47 9.77
N ALA A 54 13.43 13.29 9.79
CA ALA A 54 14.10 12.48 10.80
C ALA A 54 13.94 13.07 12.21
N GLU A 55 14.17 14.37 12.39
CA GLU A 55 13.97 15.08 13.66
C GLU A 55 12.53 14.96 14.16
N PHE A 56 11.56 15.18 13.26
CA PHE A 56 10.14 15.03 13.56
C PHE A 56 9.82 13.63 14.08
N TRP A 57 10.21 12.58 13.35
CA TRP A 57 9.89 11.20 13.75
C TRP A 57 10.66 10.78 15.00
N GLN A 58 11.91 11.20 15.19
CA GLN A 58 12.64 10.94 16.43
C GLN A 58 11.95 11.55 17.66
N GLN A 59 11.43 12.76 17.53
CA GLN A 59 10.69 13.40 18.61
C GLN A 59 9.31 12.78 18.81
N HIS A 60 8.58 12.55 17.73
CA HIS A 60 7.22 11.99 17.76
C HIS A 60 7.21 10.57 18.34
N LEU A 61 8.26 9.79 18.07
CA LEU A 61 8.34 8.40 18.49
C LEU A 61 9.06 8.19 19.85
N ARG A 62 9.46 9.27 20.54
CA ARG A 62 10.28 9.19 21.77
C ARG A 62 9.63 8.38 22.88
N ASP A 63 8.33 8.58 23.07
CA ASP A 63 7.58 8.06 24.22
C ASP A 63 6.55 7.00 23.78
N LEU A 64 6.82 6.25 22.70
CA LEU A 64 5.89 5.19 22.28
C LEU A 64 5.80 4.10 23.35
N PRO A 65 4.57 3.62 23.61
CA PRO A 65 4.39 2.43 24.42
C PRO A 65 4.98 1.21 23.72
N SER A 66 5.27 0.17 24.51
CA SER A 66 5.65 -1.13 23.95
C SER A 66 4.58 -1.63 22.97
N PRO A 67 4.98 -2.20 21.81
CA PRO A 67 4.03 -2.75 20.86
C PRO A 67 3.11 -3.79 21.53
N LEU A 68 1.82 -3.72 21.21
CA LEU A 68 0.84 -4.69 21.69
C LEU A 68 0.96 -5.99 20.89
N SER A 69 1.05 -7.12 21.60
CA SER A 69 0.91 -8.46 21.01
C SER A 69 -0.50 -8.99 21.26
N LEU A 70 -1.12 -9.55 20.21
CA LEU A 70 -2.36 -10.32 20.33
C LEU A 70 -2.11 -11.77 20.78
N SER A 71 -0.87 -12.26 20.62
CA SER A 71 -0.47 -13.59 21.08
C SER A 71 0.00 -13.51 22.54
N THR A 72 -0.46 -14.44 23.38
CA THR A 72 0.07 -14.68 24.72
C THR A 72 1.34 -15.53 24.70
N GLU A 73 1.70 -16.06 23.53
CA GLU A 73 2.88 -16.92 23.34
C GLU A 73 3.88 -16.27 22.38
N SER A 74 5.17 -16.35 22.72
CA SER A 74 6.26 -16.03 21.80
C SER A 74 6.66 -17.31 21.08
N ARG A 75 6.48 -17.34 19.75
CA ARG A 75 6.83 -18.50 18.94
C ARG A 75 7.70 -18.06 17.79
N GLU A 76 8.84 -18.74 17.62
CA GLU A 76 9.66 -18.55 16.44
C GLU A 76 8.91 -19.10 15.22
N VAL A 77 8.88 -18.31 14.16
CA VAL A 77 8.26 -18.70 12.90
C VAL A 77 9.33 -19.39 12.07
N GLU A 78 9.14 -20.69 11.83
CA GLU A 78 10.03 -21.47 10.97
C GLU A 78 10.21 -20.80 9.59
N PRO A 79 11.43 -20.73 9.06
CA PRO A 79 11.68 -20.20 7.72
C PRO A 79 10.81 -20.92 6.67
N GLY A 80 10.00 -20.15 5.94
CA GLY A 80 9.08 -20.70 4.94
C GLY A 80 7.71 -21.13 5.47
N ALA A 81 7.42 -20.93 6.77
CA ALA A 81 6.07 -21.04 7.29
C ALA A 81 5.11 -20.15 6.49
N ARG A 82 3.94 -20.69 6.16
CA ARG A 82 2.90 -19.96 5.43
C ARG A 82 1.85 -19.47 6.42
N PRO A 83 1.33 -18.24 6.25
CA PRO A 83 0.23 -17.78 7.07
C PRO A 83 -1.00 -18.66 6.87
N LEU A 84 -1.69 -18.99 7.96
CA LEU A 84 -3.03 -19.55 7.88
C LEU A 84 -4.00 -18.44 7.49
N LYS A 85 -4.81 -18.66 6.47
CA LYS A 85 -5.80 -17.70 5.99
C LYS A 85 -7.19 -18.26 6.22
N GLN A 86 -7.99 -17.55 7.01
CA GLN A 86 -9.41 -17.79 7.17
C GLN A 86 -10.17 -16.58 6.64
N ALA A 87 -11.17 -16.82 5.78
CA ALA A 87 -12.05 -15.78 5.27
C ALA A 87 -13.37 -15.82 6.05
N LEU A 88 -13.87 -14.65 6.42
CA LEU A 88 -15.18 -14.48 7.03
C LEU A 88 -15.97 -13.52 6.16
N VAL A 89 -17.23 -13.85 5.87
CA VAL A 89 -18.17 -12.97 5.20
C VAL A 89 -19.03 -12.33 6.27
N LEU A 90 -18.88 -11.02 6.46
CA LEU A 90 -19.69 -10.27 7.41
C LEU A 90 -21.03 -9.90 6.75
N PRO A 91 -22.18 -10.13 7.41
CA PRO A 91 -23.49 -9.68 6.92
C PRO A 91 -23.49 -8.16 6.66
N GLU A 92 -24.11 -7.72 5.56
CA GLU A 92 -24.22 -6.29 5.22
C GLU A 92 -24.88 -5.47 6.33
N SER A 93 -25.84 -6.07 7.04
CA SER A 93 -26.55 -5.44 8.15
C SER A 93 -25.64 -4.94 9.29
N LEU A 94 -24.43 -5.51 9.44
CA LEU A 94 -23.47 -5.06 10.45
C LEU A 94 -22.83 -3.70 10.12
N PHE A 95 -22.87 -3.28 8.86
CA PHE A 95 -22.27 -2.02 8.41
C PHE A 95 -23.27 -0.86 8.39
N ASP A 96 -24.57 -1.16 8.33
CA ASP A 96 -25.65 -0.16 8.41
C ASP A 96 -25.76 0.50 9.79
N GLU A 97 -25.38 -0.22 10.85
CA GLU A 97 -25.43 0.25 12.24
C GLU A 97 -24.22 1.13 12.62
N ALA A 98 -23.05 0.91 12.00
CA ALA A 98 -21.80 1.59 12.34
C ALA A 98 -21.63 3.00 11.74
N LEU A 99 -22.55 3.41 10.86
CA LEU A 99 -22.56 4.71 10.17
C LEU A 99 -23.63 5.70 10.69
N ARG A 100 -24.28 5.39 11.82
CA ARG A 100 -25.12 6.32 12.58
C ARG A 100 -24.40 6.84 13.81
#